data_AF-A0A9R0ZM23-F1
#
_entry.id   AF-A0A9R0ZM23-F1
#
_cell.length_a   1.000
_cell.length_b   1.000
_cell.length_c   1.000
_cell.angle_alpha   90.00
_cell.angle_beta   90.00
_cell.angle_gamma   90.00
#
_symmetry.space_group_name_H-M   'P 1'
#
loop_
_entity.id
_entity.type
_entity.pdbx_description
1 polymer ?
#
loop_
_entity_poly.entity_id
_entity_poly.type
_entity_poly.pdbx_seq_one_letter_code
_entity_poly.pdbx_strand_id
1 'polypeptide(L)'
;MVRNSITVSGGPYRSNTSSILYQTATDIGDEYYAMYTVSDGSPYARAMLDYTGKMKTLSWSNSSSSWTVIGEVPTACEFYSSCGSFGYCDFSGTVQKCQCLDGYELDDLDFSRGCRRMEPLKCGKPNHFVALPVMKVPANFLHIKNRSFDQCAAECSSNCSCTAYAYANLSSDGTYEDPSRCLVWTGELVDTWKFSNNGENLYLRLADSPGMHRRALALFSSCP
;
A
#
# COMPACT_ATOMS: atom_id res chain seq x y z
N MET A 1 5.37 13.51 -18.38
CA MET A 1 6.29 13.63 -17.24
C MET A 1 7.69 13.51 -17.80
N VAL A 2 8.49 14.57 -17.80
CA VAL A 2 9.90 14.43 -18.15
C VAL A 2 10.55 13.72 -16.97
N ARG A 3 10.97 12.47 -17.17
CA ARG A 3 11.64 11.61 -16.19
C ARG A 3 12.96 11.19 -16.81
N ASN A 4 14.06 11.81 -16.41
CA ASN A 4 15.40 11.27 -16.65
C ASN A 4 16.00 10.84 -15.31
N SER A 5 15.34 9.88 -14.65
CA SER A 5 15.81 9.31 -13.39
C SER A 5 15.77 7.79 -13.50
N ILE A 6 16.93 7.15 -13.56
CA ILE A 6 17.08 5.69 -13.53
C ILE A 6 16.91 5.26 -12.06
N THR A 7 15.69 4.88 -11.68
CA THR A 7 15.46 4.26 -10.37
C THR A 7 15.67 2.76 -10.51
N VAL A 8 16.86 2.29 -10.12
CA VAL A 8 17.15 0.86 -9.97
C VAL A 8 16.75 0.43 -8.57
N SER A 9 15.55 -0.13 -8.42
CA SER A 9 15.17 -0.82 -7.19
C SER A 9 15.36 -2.31 -7.39
N GLY A 10 16.03 -2.95 -6.43
CA GLY A 10 16.33 -4.37 -6.49
C GLY A 10 16.60 -4.97 -5.13
N GLY A 11 16.26 -6.24 -4.98
CA GLY A 11 16.44 -6.97 -3.73
C GLY A 11 16.59 -8.47 -4.00
N PRO A 12 17.22 -9.22 -3.08
CA PRO A 12 17.35 -10.66 -3.20
C PRO A 12 16.00 -11.33 -2.91
N TYR A 13 15.40 -11.97 -3.91
CA TYR A 13 14.34 -12.95 -3.69
C TYR A 13 15.02 -14.27 -3.32
N ARG A 14 14.95 -14.65 -2.04
CA ARG A 14 15.64 -15.85 -1.54
C ARG A 14 15.03 -17.10 -2.18
N SER A 15 15.83 -17.80 -2.98
CA SER A 15 15.48 -19.08 -3.60
C SER A 15 16.30 -20.19 -2.97
N ASN A 16 15.70 -20.97 -2.06
CA ASN A 16 16.42 -21.95 -1.23
C ASN A 16 17.67 -21.34 -0.55
N THR A 17 18.42 -22.14 0.20
CA THR A 17 19.54 -21.64 1.02
C THR A 17 20.83 -21.34 0.24
N SER A 18 20.92 -21.72 -1.03
CA SER A 18 22.16 -21.62 -1.84
C SER A 18 22.08 -20.71 -3.07
N SER A 19 20.90 -20.24 -3.46
CA SER A 19 20.72 -19.46 -4.69
C SER A 19 20.02 -18.13 -4.41
N ILE A 20 20.59 -17.05 -4.95
CA ILE A 20 20.00 -15.72 -4.83
C ILE A 20 19.46 -15.31 -6.19
N LEU A 21 18.18 -14.97 -6.25
CA LEU A 21 17.57 -14.33 -7.41
C LEU A 21 17.55 -12.82 -7.16
N TYR A 22 18.25 -12.07 -8.00
CA TYR A 22 18.22 -10.62 -8.00
C TYR A 22 17.15 -10.15 -8.96
N GLN A 23 16.32 -9.22 -8.50
CA GLN A 23 15.41 -8.47 -9.36
C GLN A 23 15.96 -7.05 -9.52
N THR A 24 15.98 -6.54 -10.74
CA THR A 24 16.29 -5.15 -11.04
C THR A 24 15.12 -4.56 -11.81
N ALA A 25 14.46 -3.58 -11.22
CA ALA A 25 13.46 -2.76 -11.91
C ALA A 25 14.14 -1.52 -12.50
N THR A 26 13.75 -1.11 -13.69
CA THR A 26 14.21 0.12 -14.34
C THR A 26 13.03 0.79 -14.99
N ASP A 27 12.74 2.01 -14.54
CA ASP A 27 11.69 2.88 -15.07
C ASP A 27 12.38 3.99 -15.87
N ILE A 28 12.19 4.01 -17.19
CA ILE A 28 12.72 5.05 -18.07
C ILE A 28 11.65 6.06 -18.50
N GLY A 29 10.49 6.05 -17.83
CA GLY A 29 9.40 6.98 -18.04
C GLY A 29 8.32 6.49 -18.99
N ASP A 30 8.70 6.06 -20.20
CA ASP A 30 7.80 5.44 -21.19
C ASP A 30 7.81 3.92 -21.12
N GLU A 31 8.93 3.32 -20.71
CA GLU A 31 9.09 1.89 -20.57
C GLU A 31 9.49 1.51 -19.13
N TYR A 32 9.04 0.32 -18.73
CA TYR A 32 9.39 -0.29 -17.45
C TYR A 32 9.94 -1.69 -17.70
N TYR A 33 11.18 -1.91 -17.27
CA TYR A 33 11.90 -3.15 -17.40
C TYR A 33 12.07 -3.81 -16.04
N ALA A 34 11.78 -5.11 -15.97
CA ALA A 34 12.14 -5.94 -14.83
C ALA A 34 13.09 -7.04 -15.33
N MET A 35 14.33 -7.01 -14.84
CA MET A 35 15.35 -8.01 -15.13
C MET A 35 15.54 -8.93 -13.92
N TYR A 36 15.69 -10.21 -14.18
CA TYR A 36 15.95 -11.22 -13.16
C TYR A 36 17.28 -11.92 -13.46
N THR A 37 18.18 -11.92 -12.49
CA THR A 37 19.49 -12.57 -12.59
C THR A 37 19.73 -13.48 -11.39
N VAL A 38 20.52 -14.55 -11.56
CA VAL A 38 20.84 -15.49 -10.48
C VAL A 38 22.31 -15.40 -10.11
N SER A 39 22.65 -15.71 -8.85
CA SER A 39 24.05 -15.79 -8.41
C SER A 39 24.82 -16.91 -9.11
N ASP A 40 26.13 -16.72 -9.28
CA ASP A 40 27.02 -17.70 -9.91
C ASP A 40 26.87 -19.10 -9.31
N GLY A 41 26.86 -20.12 -10.16
CA GLY A 41 26.67 -21.52 -9.77
C GLY A 41 25.21 -21.88 -9.43
N SER A 42 24.26 -20.94 -9.49
CA SER A 42 22.84 -21.25 -9.31
C SER A 42 22.28 -22.05 -10.49
N PRO A 43 21.25 -22.90 -10.26
CA PRO A 43 20.49 -23.48 -11.34
C PRO A 43 19.80 -22.40 -12.20
N TYR A 44 19.43 -22.77 -13.42
CA TYR A 44 18.63 -21.91 -14.28
C TYR A 44 17.34 -21.49 -13.57
N ALA A 45 16.99 -20.21 -13.68
CA ALA A 45 15.72 -19.68 -13.18
C ALA A 45 14.93 -19.06 -14.34
N ARG A 46 13.60 -19.08 -14.22
CA ARG A 46 12.71 -18.38 -15.13
C ARG A 46 11.52 -17.79 -14.39
N ALA A 47 11.10 -16.60 -14.77
CA ALA A 47 9.81 -16.02 -14.39
C ALA A 47 8.83 -16.21 -15.54
N MET A 48 7.60 -16.64 -15.25
CA MET A 48 6.55 -16.80 -16.26
C MET A 48 5.19 -16.42 -15.71
N LEU A 49 4.37 -15.76 -16.54
CA LEU A 49 2.95 -15.61 -16.26
C LEU A 49 2.23 -16.90 -16.67
N ASP A 50 1.53 -17.52 -15.73
CA ASP A 50 0.75 -18.71 -16.02
C ASP A 50 -0.68 -18.38 -16.49
N TYR A 51 -1.40 -19.41 -16.95
CA TYR A 51 -2.76 -19.28 -17.46
C TYR A 51 -3.79 -18.85 -16.39
N THR A 52 -3.45 -18.95 -15.10
CA THR A 52 -4.29 -18.48 -13.99
C THR A 52 -4.10 -16.99 -13.71
N GLY A 53 -3.20 -16.33 -14.44
CA GLY A 53 -2.86 -14.92 -14.26
C GLY A 53 -1.86 -14.68 -13.12
N LYS A 54 -1.18 -15.73 -12.64
CA LYS A 54 -0.16 -15.61 -11.60
C LYS A 54 1.23 -15.64 -12.18
N MET A 55 2.10 -14.75 -11.68
CA MET A 55 3.53 -14.79 -11.98
C MET A 55 4.18 -15.88 -11.13
N LYS A 56 4.80 -16.84 -11.79
CA LYS A 56 5.54 -17.93 -11.16
C LYS A 56 7.03 -17.76 -11.41
N THR A 57 7.80 -17.88 -10.35
CA THR A 57 9.25 -18.01 -10.40
C THR A 57 9.59 -19.48 -10.29
N LEU A 58 10.32 -20.01 -11.25
CA LEU A 58 10.74 -21.41 -11.31
C LEU A 58 12.26 -21.52 -11.29
N SER A 59 12.76 -22.58 -10.66
CA SER A 59 14.17 -22.98 -10.67
C SER A 59 14.31 -24.40 -11.20
N TRP A 60 15.34 -24.63 -12.00
CA TRP A 60 15.64 -25.94 -12.56
C TRP A 60 16.24 -26.87 -11.50
N SER A 61 15.67 -28.06 -11.34
CA SER A 61 16.18 -29.09 -10.45
C SER A 61 16.93 -30.15 -11.25
N ASN A 62 18.26 -30.22 -11.08
CA ASN A 62 19.07 -31.26 -11.72
C ASN A 62 18.74 -32.67 -11.21
N SER A 63 18.34 -32.82 -9.94
CA SER A 63 18.00 -34.12 -9.35
C SER A 63 16.72 -34.73 -9.93
N SER A 64 15.72 -33.89 -10.24
CA SER A 64 14.44 -34.34 -10.80
C SER A 64 14.33 -34.11 -12.32
N SER A 65 15.34 -33.47 -12.93
CA SER A 65 15.31 -33.03 -14.34
C SER A 65 14.02 -32.28 -14.69
N SER A 66 13.57 -31.39 -13.79
CA SER A 66 12.30 -30.70 -13.91
C SER A 66 12.33 -29.27 -13.35
N TRP A 67 11.35 -28.46 -13.72
CA TRP A 67 11.16 -27.12 -13.19
C TRP A 67 10.35 -27.14 -11.90
N THR A 68 10.92 -26.58 -10.82
CA THR A 68 10.26 -26.45 -9.52
C THR A 68 9.80 -25.01 -9.32
N VAL A 69 8.56 -24.83 -8.86
CA VAL A 69 8.04 -23.51 -8.47
C VAL A 69 8.63 -23.10 -7.13
N ILE A 70 9.29 -21.95 -7.10
CA ILE A 70 9.97 -21.40 -5.92
C ILE A 70 9.33 -20.08 -5.44
N GLY A 71 8.41 -19.52 -6.22
CA GLY A 71 7.66 -18.32 -5.87
C GLY A 71 6.43 -18.19 -6.76
N GLU A 72 5.37 -17.62 -6.20
CA GLU A 72 4.11 -17.36 -6.90
C GLU A 72 3.53 -16.05 -6.35
N VAL A 73 3.11 -15.15 -7.23
CA VAL A 73 2.43 -13.89 -6.88
C VAL A 73 1.31 -13.59 -7.90
N PRO A 74 0.25 -12.86 -7.53
CA PRO A 74 -0.05 -12.39 -6.17
C PRO A 74 -0.51 -13.53 -5.23
N THR A 75 -0.23 -13.35 -3.94
CA THR A 75 -0.69 -14.16 -2.83
C THR A 75 -1.39 -13.30 -1.79
N ALA A 76 -2.48 -13.81 -1.22
CA ALA A 76 -3.22 -13.16 -0.14
C ALA A 76 -3.52 -11.65 -0.39
N CYS A 77 -2.95 -10.75 0.42
CA CYS A 77 -3.16 -9.30 0.32
C CYS A 77 -2.57 -8.65 -0.95
N GLU A 78 -1.78 -9.37 -1.74
CA GLU A 78 -1.26 -8.88 -3.02
C GLU A 78 -2.34 -8.85 -4.11
N PHE A 79 -3.47 -9.56 -3.93
CA PHE A 79 -4.61 -9.42 -4.83
C PHE A 79 -5.23 -8.02 -4.68
N TYR A 80 -5.42 -7.36 -5.82
CA TYR A 80 -6.03 -6.04 -5.87
C TYR A 80 -7.40 -6.03 -5.18
N SER A 81 -7.60 -5.08 -4.28
CA SER A 81 -8.87 -4.87 -3.58
C SER A 81 -9.36 -6.08 -2.75
N SER A 82 -8.44 -6.81 -2.11
CA SER A 82 -8.76 -7.97 -1.27
C SER A 82 -9.75 -7.71 -0.12
N CYS A 83 -9.84 -6.48 0.39
CA CYS A 83 -10.64 -6.12 1.57
C CYS A 83 -11.70 -5.03 1.34
N GLY A 84 -12.06 -4.79 0.07
CA GLY A 84 -13.04 -3.77 -0.30
C GLY A 84 -12.59 -2.33 -0.01
N SER A 85 -13.47 -1.37 -0.28
CA SER A 85 -13.22 0.05 -0.05
C SER A 85 -13.19 0.39 1.43
N PHE A 86 -12.32 1.33 1.83
CA PHE A 86 -12.08 1.75 3.22
C PHE A 86 -11.72 0.62 4.20
N GLY A 87 -11.45 -0.58 3.69
CA GLY A 87 -10.83 -1.68 4.39
C GLY A 87 -9.34 -1.75 4.06
N TYR A 88 -8.59 -2.39 4.94
CA TYR A 88 -7.20 -2.77 4.67
C TYR A 88 -6.99 -4.24 4.96
N CYS A 89 -6.10 -4.83 4.17
CA CYS A 89 -5.65 -6.20 4.37
C CYS A 89 -4.54 -6.23 5.43
N ASP A 90 -4.56 -7.21 6.32
CA ASP A 90 -3.52 -7.48 7.31
C ASP A 90 -3.06 -8.93 7.14
N PHE A 91 -1.79 -9.09 6.75
CA PHE A 91 -1.12 -10.38 6.59
C PHE A 91 0.04 -10.57 7.58
N SER A 92 -0.08 -9.98 8.78
CA SER A 92 0.90 -10.17 9.86
C SER A 92 0.81 -11.56 10.54
N GLY A 93 -0.32 -12.26 10.39
CA GLY A 93 -0.56 -13.61 10.91
C GLY A 93 -0.42 -14.72 9.85
N THR A 94 -0.97 -15.89 10.16
CA THR A 94 -0.98 -17.06 9.26
C THR A 94 -2.09 -17.03 8.21
N VAL A 95 -3.11 -16.20 8.42
CA VAL A 95 -4.28 -16.04 7.54
C VAL A 95 -4.49 -14.56 7.31
N GLN A 96 -4.82 -14.18 6.07
CA GLN A 96 -5.18 -12.81 5.76
C GLN A 96 -6.44 -12.40 6.52
N LYS A 97 -6.45 -11.19 7.03
CA LYS A 97 -7.62 -10.60 7.67
C LYS A 97 -7.92 -9.26 7.01
N CYS A 98 -9.20 -8.98 6.88
CA CYS A 98 -9.66 -7.65 6.51
C CYS A 98 -10.12 -6.92 7.76
N GLN A 99 -9.77 -5.64 7.83
CA GLN A 99 -10.18 -4.74 8.90
C GLN A 99 -10.60 -3.41 8.29
N CYS A 100 -11.59 -2.75 8.88
CA CYS A 100 -11.95 -1.40 8.49
C CYS A 100 -10.90 -0.41 9.01
N LEU A 101 -10.67 0.66 8.24
CA LEU A 101 -9.85 1.77 8.72
C LEU A 101 -10.48 2.42 9.96
N ASP A 102 -9.66 3.02 10.83
CA ASP A 102 -10.15 3.70 12.04
C ASP A 102 -11.26 4.72 11.69
N GLY A 103 -12.38 4.68 12.42
CA GLY A 103 -13.55 5.53 12.16
C GLY A 103 -14.48 5.02 11.05
N TYR A 104 -14.26 3.79 10.57
CA TYR A 104 -15.14 3.08 9.64
C TYR A 104 -15.61 1.77 10.26
N GLU A 105 -16.80 1.34 9.86
CA GLU A 105 -17.42 0.07 10.25
C GLU A 105 -17.82 -0.72 9.02
N LEU A 106 -17.97 -2.02 9.18
CA LEU A 106 -18.38 -2.90 8.07
C LEU A 106 -19.80 -2.54 7.66
N ASP A 107 -20.03 -2.35 6.35
CA ASP A 107 -21.36 -1.95 5.87
C ASP A 107 -22.37 -3.12 5.86
N ASP A 108 -21.88 -4.36 5.77
CA ASP A 108 -22.65 -5.62 5.79
C ASP A 108 -21.86 -6.74 6.50
N LEU A 109 -22.15 -8.02 6.28
CA LEU A 109 -21.40 -9.15 6.83
C LEU A 109 -20.11 -9.49 6.06
N ASP A 110 -19.84 -8.82 4.94
CA ASP A 110 -18.73 -9.14 4.02
C ASP A 110 -17.92 -7.89 3.64
N PHE A 111 -16.60 -8.02 3.72
CA PHE A 111 -15.62 -6.99 3.32
C PHE A 111 -15.59 -6.75 1.81
N SER A 112 -16.18 -7.62 0.98
CA SER A 112 -16.31 -7.37 -0.46
C SER A 112 -17.07 -6.08 -0.79
N ARG A 113 -17.96 -5.64 0.10
CA ARG A 113 -18.70 -4.37 -0.01
C ARG A 113 -17.99 -3.18 0.64
N GLY A 114 -16.86 -3.44 1.30
CA GLY A 114 -16.07 -2.41 1.99
C GLY A 114 -16.66 -1.98 3.33
N CYS A 115 -16.14 -0.85 3.80
CA CYS A 115 -16.48 -0.26 5.08
C CYS A 115 -17.11 1.11 4.88
N ARG A 116 -18.14 1.43 5.66
CA ARG A 116 -18.75 2.75 5.68
C ARG A 116 -18.19 3.59 6.82
N ARG A 117 -18.17 4.90 6.61
CA ARG A 117 -17.71 5.84 7.63
C ARG A 117 -18.74 5.94 8.76
N MET A 118 -18.28 5.91 10.00
CA MET A 118 -19.17 5.99 11.18
C MET A 118 -19.75 7.40 11.36
N GLU A 119 -18.97 8.43 11.06
CA GLU A 119 -19.37 9.83 11.20
C GLU A 119 -19.14 10.62 9.90
N PRO A 120 -20.12 11.38 9.41
CA PRO A 120 -19.98 12.14 8.18
C PRO A 120 -18.97 13.29 8.33
N LEU A 121 -18.14 13.49 7.32
CA LEU A 121 -17.25 14.65 7.25
C LEU A 121 -18.06 15.94 7.17
N LYS A 122 -17.66 16.94 7.95
CA LYS A 122 -18.20 18.31 7.87
C LYS A 122 -17.14 19.22 7.28
N CYS A 123 -17.34 19.62 6.02
CA CYS A 123 -16.40 20.53 5.37
C CYS A 123 -16.40 21.91 6.06
N GLY A 124 -15.25 22.57 6.11
CA GLY A 124 -15.10 23.89 6.75
C GLY A 124 -14.90 23.87 8.27
N LYS A 125 -14.96 22.69 8.92
CA LYS A 125 -14.50 22.51 10.31
C LYS A 125 -13.03 22.06 10.34
N PRO A 126 -12.33 22.19 11.48
CA PRO A 126 -10.97 21.68 11.62
C PRO A 126 -10.97 20.19 11.29
N ASN A 127 -10.21 19.81 10.26
CA ASN A 127 -10.04 18.42 9.90
C ASN A 127 -9.13 17.74 10.91
N HIS A 128 -9.46 16.52 11.28
CA HIS A 128 -8.58 15.67 12.05
C HIS A 128 -7.97 14.60 11.13
N PHE A 129 -6.65 14.48 11.15
CA PHE A 129 -5.94 13.42 10.45
C PHE A 129 -5.36 12.43 11.47
N VAL A 130 -5.62 11.14 11.25
CA VAL A 130 -5.02 10.04 11.99
C VAL A 130 -3.97 9.39 11.11
N ALA A 131 -2.76 9.25 11.64
CA ALA A 131 -1.68 8.54 10.95
C ALA A 131 -1.84 7.03 11.14
N LEU A 132 -1.95 6.30 10.02
CA LEU A 132 -1.90 4.85 9.95
C LEU A 132 -0.51 4.46 9.44
N PRO A 133 0.37 3.94 10.31
CA PRO A 133 1.75 3.66 9.94
C PRO A 133 1.91 2.30 9.26
N VAL A 134 3.01 2.15 8.51
CA VAL A 134 3.44 0.87 7.92
C VAL A 134 2.42 0.33 6.90
N MET A 135 1.88 1.21 6.07
CA MET A 135 0.85 0.88 5.08
C MET A 135 1.43 0.85 3.66
N LYS A 136 1.00 -0.12 2.86
CA LYS A 136 0.83 0.06 1.41
C LYS A 136 -0.27 1.10 1.23
N VAL A 137 0.10 2.27 0.73
CA VAL A 137 -0.87 3.34 0.48
C VAL A 137 -1.88 2.92 -0.59
N PRO A 138 -3.14 3.41 -0.53
CA PRO A 138 -4.21 2.99 -1.43
C PRO A 138 -3.91 3.30 -2.91
N ALA A 139 -4.57 2.59 -3.82
CA ALA A 139 -4.50 2.89 -5.25
C ALA A 139 -5.24 4.21 -5.59
N ASN A 140 -5.16 4.64 -6.86
CA ASN A 140 -5.93 5.77 -7.41
C ASN A 140 -5.66 7.14 -6.73
N PHE A 141 -4.41 7.39 -6.35
CA PHE A 141 -3.98 8.67 -5.79
C PHE A 141 -3.80 9.77 -6.84
N LEU A 142 -3.96 11.01 -6.41
CA LEU A 142 -3.50 12.20 -7.12
C LEU A 142 -2.12 12.59 -6.59
N HIS A 143 -1.12 12.63 -7.46
CA HIS A 143 0.21 13.09 -7.10
C HIS A 143 0.31 14.60 -7.31
N ILE A 144 0.46 15.36 -6.21
CA ILE A 144 0.64 16.81 -6.22
C ILE A 144 2.12 17.12 -6.08
N LYS A 145 2.69 17.81 -7.06
CA LYS A 145 4.11 18.15 -7.10
C LYS A 145 4.46 19.36 -6.26
N ASN A 146 5.72 19.44 -5.83
CA ASN A 146 6.33 20.58 -5.14
C ASN A 146 5.49 21.02 -3.93
N ARG A 147 5.27 20.08 -3.02
CA ARG A 147 4.53 20.32 -1.78
C ARG A 147 5.34 19.85 -0.60
N SER A 148 5.45 20.67 0.43
CA SER A 148 5.92 20.19 1.74
C SER A 148 4.88 19.27 2.38
N PHE A 149 5.26 18.61 3.48
CA PHE A 149 4.33 17.83 4.30
C PHE A 149 3.07 18.64 4.69
N ASP A 150 3.25 19.85 5.22
CA ASP A 150 2.16 20.70 5.67
C ASP A 150 1.30 21.20 4.49
N GLN A 151 1.92 21.50 3.36
CA GLN A 151 1.18 21.89 2.17
C GLN A 151 0.37 20.71 1.61
N CYS A 152 0.89 19.48 1.66
CA CYS A 152 0.15 18.28 1.26
C CYS A 152 -1.10 18.06 2.13
N ALA A 153 -0.96 18.25 3.45
CA ALA A 153 -2.08 18.22 4.38
C ALA A 153 -3.10 19.33 4.10
N ALA A 154 -2.63 20.53 3.72
CA ALA A 154 -3.48 21.66 3.37
C ALA A 154 -4.26 21.43 2.06
N GLU A 155 -3.63 20.83 1.03
CA GLU A 155 -4.29 20.45 -0.22
C GLU A 155 -5.48 19.52 0.06
N CYS A 156 -5.25 18.46 0.85
CA CYS A 156 -6.34 17.57 1.27
C CYS A 156 -7.40 18.31 2.11
N SER A 157 -6.98 19.15 3.06
CA SER A 157 -7.90 19.85 3.96
C SER A 157 -8.85 20.80 3.23
N SER A 158 -8.34 21.48 2.21
CA SER A 158 -9.08 22.46 1.41
C SER A 158 -10.10 21.81 0.47
N ASN A 159 -9.90 20.54 0.11
CA ASN A 159 -10.81 19.79 -0.74
C ASN A 159 -11.81 18.99 0.11
N CYS A 160 -13.10 19.33 0.07
CA CYS A 160 -14.14 18.67 0.86
C CYS A 160 -14.28 17.16 0.56
N SER A 161 -13.91 16.72 -0.65
CA SER A 161 -13.95 15.33 -1.05
C SER A 161 -12.70 14.55 -0.66
N CYS A 162 -11.66 15.21 -0.13
CA CYS A 162 -10.45 14.50 0.27
C CYS A 162 -10.73 13.55 1.43
N THR A 163 -10.27 12.30 1.30
CA THR A 163 -10.43 11.24 2.30
C THR A 163 -9.13 10.89 3.02
N ALA A 164 -7.97 11.03 2.38
CA ALA A 164 -6.66 10.82 2.98
C ALA A 164 -5.55 11.52 2.19
N TYR A 165 -4.37 11.62 2.80
CA TYR A 165 -3.13 11.96 2.11
C TYR A 165 -1.96 11.10 2.61
N ALA A 166 -0.87 11.07 1.86
CA ALA A 166 0.39 10.44 2.23
C ALA A 166 1.53 11.32 1.74
N TYR A 167 2.64 11.30 2.46
CA TYR A 167 3.79 12.13 2.14
C TYR A 167 5.09 11.37 2.39
N ALA A 168 5.99 11.44 1.42
CA ALA A 168 7.38 11.02 1.58
C ALA A 168 8.32 12.10 1.04
N ASN A 169 9.45 12.27 1.71
CA ASN A 169 10.56 13.07 1.19
C ASN A 169 11.61 12.13 0.58
N LEU A 170 11.73 12.18 -0.73
CA LEU A 170 12.65 11.40 -1.55
C LEU A 170 13.98 12.12 -1.81
N SER A 171 14.26 13.24 -1.11
CA SER A 171 15.49 14.01 -1.29
C SER A 171 16.77 13.21 -1.05
N SER A 172 16.71 12.16 -0.22
CA SER A 172 17.84 11.27 0.02
C SER A 172 18.22 10.38 -1.17
N ASP A 173 17.34 10.23 -2.16
CA ASP A 173 17.58 9.40 -3.35
C ASP A 173 18.29 10.18 -4.47
N GLY A 174 18.48 11.50 -4.32
CA GLY A 174 19.35 12.34 -5.16
C GLY A 174 19.00 12.45 -6.66
N THR A 175 17.95 11.79 -7.12
CA THR A 175 17.64 11.57 -8.54
C THR A 175 16.36 12.24 -9.02
N TYR A 176 15.53 12.79 -8.12
CA TYR A 176 14.24 13.37 -8.46
C TYR A 176 14.30 14.90 -8.58
N GLU A 177 13.78 15.44 -9.68
CA GLU A 177 13.56 16.89 -9.87
C GLU A 177 12.61 17.48 -8.82
N ASP A 178 11.66 16.66 -8.35
CA ASP A 178 10.76 16.96 -7.23
C ASP A 178 10.94 15.88 -6.17
N PRO A 179 11.68 16.16 -5.07
CA PRO A 179 11.89 15.20 -4.01
C PRO A 179 10.63 14.99 -3.16
N SER A 180 9.58 15.80 -3.32
CA SER A 180 8.34 15.63 -2.56
C SER A 180 7.41 14.63 -3.25
N ARG A 181 6.94 13.63 -2.50
CA ARG A 181 5.89 12.71 -2.94
C ARG A 181 4.63 12.94 -2.13
N CYS A 182 3.84 13.94 -2.54
CA CYS A 182 2.55 14.25 -1.92
C CYS A 182 1.41 13.54 -2.67
N LEU A 183 0.76 12.59 -2.01
CA LEU A 183 -0.33 11.82 -2.56
C LEU A 183 -1.64 12.18 -1.86
N VAL A 184 -2.70 12.43 -2.63
CA VAL A 184 -4.02 12.82 -2.10
C VAL A 184 -5.11 11.94 -2.71
N TRP A 185 -6.06 11.51 -1.89
CA TRP A 185 -7.23 10.74 -2.33
C TRP A 185 -8.50 11.55 -2.17
N THR A 186 -9.35 11.58 -3.21
CA THR A 186 -10.61 12.37 -3.25
C THR A 186 -11.87 11.51 -3.33
N GLY A 187 -11.76 10.24 -2.97
CA GLY A 187 -12.82 9.25 -3.04
C GLY A 187 -12.51 8.03 -2.19
N GLU A 188 -12.94 6.87 -2.65
CA GLU A 188 -12.73 5.61 -1.94
C GLU A 188 -11.26 5.24 -1.82
N LEU A 189 -10.90 4.69 -0.66
CA LEU A 189 -9.58 4.12 -0.41
C LEU A 189 -9.65 2.63 -0.69
N VAL A 190 -8.98 2.17 -1.74
CA VAL A 190 -9.00 0.76 -2.17
C VAL A 190 -7.58 0.22 -2.27
N ASP A 191 -7.42 -1.09 -2.15
CA ASP A 191 -6.12 -1.77 -2.26
C ASP A 191 -5.10 -1.36 -1.18
N THR A 192 -5.61 -1.13 0.04
CA THR A 192 -4.81 -0.81 1.22
C THR A 192 -4.33 -2.09 1.91
N TRP A 193 -3.06 -2.13 2.33
CA TRP A 193 -2.49 -3.28 3.07
C TRP A 193 -1.56 -2.78 4.17
N LYS A 194 -1.68 -3.34 5.37
CA LYS A 194 -0.72 -3.18 6.47
C LYS A 194 0.48 -4.11 6.31
N PHE A 195 1.65 -3.55 6.08
CA PHE A 195 2.91 -4.30 6.10
C PHE A 195 3.35 -4.60 7.54
N SER A 196 4.22 -5.60 7.69
CA SER A 196 4.88 -5.91 8.96
C SER A 196 6.00 -4.90 9.28
N ASN A 197 6.66 -4.38 8.25
CA ASN A 197 7.69 -3.34 8.31
C ASN A 197 7.77 -2.57 6.97
N ASN A 198 8.52 -1.48 6.94
CA ASN A 198 8.88 -0.74 5.71
C ASN A 198 7.70 -0.20 4.88
N GLY A 199 6.52 -0.02 5.48
CA GLY A 199 5.40 0.68 4.87
C GLY A 199 5.43 2.19 5.09
N GLU A 200 4.53 2.90 4.43
CA GLU A 200 4.40 4.36 4.51
C GLU A 200 3.34 4.78 5.53
N ASN A 201 3.32 6.07 5.87
CA ASN A 201 2.25 6.64 6.69
C ASN A 201 1.10 7.12 5.79
N LEU A 202 -0.10 6.57 6.01
CA LEU A 202 -1.34 7.07 5.44
C LEU A 202 -2.04 7.97 6.47
N TYR A 203 -2.31 9.22 6.12
CA TYR A 203 -3.00 10.18 6.98
C TYR A 203 -4.48 10.21 6.59
N LEU A 204 -5.30 9.49 7.36
CA LEU A 204 -6.73 9.34 7.14
C LEU A 204 -7.49 10.54 7.72
N ARG A 205 -8.36 11.16 6.92
CA ARG A 205 -9.21 12.26 7.37
C ARG A 205 -10.44 11.75 8.11
N LEU A 206 -10.65 12.17 9.36
CA LEU A 206 -11.81 11.80 10.19
C LEU A 206 -12.63 13.04 10.60
N ALA A 207 -13.87 12.81 11.05
CA ALA A 207 -14.82 13.87 11.39
C ALA A 207 -14.53 14.52 12.75
N ASP A 208 -14.26 13.72 13.79
CA ASP A 208 -13.96 14.17 15.15
C ASP A 208 -12.69 13.51 15.74
N SER A 209 -12.10 14.15 16.76
CA SER A 209 -10.95 13.61 17.50
C SER A 209 -11.40 12.50 18.48
N PRO A 210 -10.60 11.43 18.70
CA PRO A 210 -10.92 10.31 19.61
C PRO A 210 -11.38 10.71 21.02
N GLY A 211 -11.05 11.94 21.47
CA GLY A 211 -11.48 12.50 22.75
C GLY A 211 -12.99 12.77 22.88
N MET A 212 -13.74 12.86 21.77
CA MET A 212 -15.20 13.07 21.83
C MET A 212 -15.99 11.78 22.05
N HIS A 213 -15.53 10.63 21.54
CA HIS A 213 -16.17 9.34 21.80
C HIS A 213 -16.12 8.92 23.28
N ARG A 214 -15.03 9.23 24.01
CA ARG A 214 -14.95 8.96 25.45
C ARG A 214 -15.93 9.78 26.29
N ARG A 215 -16.29 11.00 25.85
CA ARG A 215 -17.30 11.83 26.53
C ARG A 215 -18.72 11.39 26.20
N ALA A 216 -18.98 10.94 24.97
CA ALA A 216 -20.28 10.43 24.57
C ALA A 216 -20.64 9.12 25.30
N LEU A 217 -19.70 8.18 25.43
CA LEU A 217 -19.92 6.92 26.16
C LEU A 217 -20.13 7.13 27.67
N ALA A 218 -19.49 8.14 28.27
CA ALA A 218 -19.68 8.49 29.67
C ALA A 218 -21.05 9.14 29.98
N LEU A 219 -21.73 9.69 28.97
CA LEU A 219 -23.06 10.32 29.13
C LEU A 219 -24.21 9.30 29.09
N PHE A 220 -23.99 8.08 28.60
CA PHE A 220 -25.02 7.02 28.56
C PHE A 220 -24.99 6.06 29.76
N SER A 221 -24.02 6.21 30.68
CA SER A 221 -23.87 5.36 31.86
C SER A 221 -24.47 5.95 33.15
N SER A 222 -25.26 7.03 33.06
CA SER A 222 -25.89 7.64 34.23
C SER A 222 -27.37 7.94 33.98
N CYS A 223 -28.22 6.95 34.23
CA CYS A 223 -29.57 7.17 34.75
C CYS A 223 -29.94 5.99 35.67
N PRO A 224 -30.61 6.26 36.81
CA PRO A 224 -30.70 5.38 37.97
C PRO A 224 -31.67 4.20 37.82
#